data_AF-A0AAW1D7F6-F1
#
_entry.id   AF-A0AAW1D7F6-F1
#
_cell.length_a   1.000
_cell.length_b   1.000
_cell.length_c   1.000
_cell.angle_alpha   90.00
_cell.angle_beta   90.00
_cell.angle_gamma   90.00
#
_symmetry.space_group_name_H-M   'P 1'
#
loop_
_entity.id
_entity.type
_entity.pdbx_description
1 polymer ?
#
loop_
_entity_poly.entity_id
_entity_poly.type
_entity_poly.pdbx_seq_one_letter_code
_entity_poly.pdbx_strand_id
1 'polypeptide(L)'
;MIIFNTPIFLYSICSASLNFINDYKEEFRNPHMIVPIWFPWNINEFWKYLGALFCQILLVTNSAMYYSSSTSLQLTFAFQISSFLKALQHHLETHGPNSKTVYQQHATIIQLINEYNLIFSGQMYLEILISPLQPCGFGTALIMALKENDPSAGSLLLATILIITTSFVVCFYGQEVSTQMENLHTSAYMNCWYEEKPEVRRDLLQMMILTRNPTVINYRRCFHFDYITFATVMQGIYSYLSMMAHFIDK
;
A
#
# COMPACT_ATOMS: atom_id res chain seq x y z
N MET A 1 11.39 8.19 -1.28
CA MET A 1 11.55 7.28 -2.45
C MET A 1 12.65 6.25 -2.21
N ILE A 2 13.90 6.63 -1.90
CA ILE A 2 14.98 5.67 -1.59
C ILE A 2 14.67 4.82 -0.33
N ILE A 3 14.08 5.43 0.70
CA ILE A 3 13.81 4.80 2.01
C ILE A 3 12.81 3.62 1.93
N PHE A 4 11.89 3.60 0.96
CA PHE A 4 10.89 2.53 0.84
C PHE A 4 11.35 1.38 -0.05
N ASN A 5 12.25 1.65 -1.00
CA ASN A 5 12.74 0.65 -1.96
C ASN A 5 13.91 -0.17 -1.40
N THR A 6 14.75 0.45 -0.55
CA THR A 6 15.87 -0.21 0.12
C THR A 6 15.48 -1.41 1.01
N PRO A 7 14.43 -1.38 1.85
CA PRO A 7 14.08 -2.52 2.69
C PRO A 7 13.57 -3.72 1.89
N ILE A 8 12.88 -3.50 0.77
CA ILE A 8 12.35 -4.57 -0.10
C ILE A 8 13.50 -5.26 -0.86
N PHE A 9 14.46 -4.48 -1.35
CA PHE A 9 15.66 -5.01 -1.98
C PHE A 9 16.56 -5.78 -0.98
N LEU A 10 16.73 -5.21 0.22
CA LEU A 10 17.44 -5.88 1.32
C LEU A 10 16.75 -7.17 1.75
N TYR A 11 15.41 -7.23 1.76
CA TYR A 11 14.68 -8.45 2.06
C TYR A 11 15.02 -9.59 1.09
N SER A 12 15.04 -9.34 -0.22
CA SER A 12 15.36 -10.39 -1.21
C SER A 12 16.79 -10.91 -1.05
N ILE A 13 17.75 -10.03 -0.72
CA ILE A 13 19.16 -10.41 -0.54
C ILE A 13 19.35 -11.14 0.80
N CYS A 14 18.75 -10.65 1.88
CA CYS A 14 18.81 -11.28 3.20
C CYS A 14 18.08 -12.62 3.23
N SER A 15 16.93 -12.75 2.56
CA SER A 15 16.22 -14.03 2.43
C SER A 15 17.06 -15.03 1.64
N ALA A 16 17.66 -14.62 0.51
CA ALA A 16 18.52 -15.49 -0.28
C ALA A 16 19.75 -15.95 0.49
N SER A 17 20.39 -15.06 1.25
CA SER A 17 21.57 -15.41 2.05
C SER A 17 21.23 -16.32 3.22
N LEU A 18 20.12 -16.08 3.93
CA LEU A 18 19.64 -16.94 5.01
C LEU A 18 19.30 -18.35 4.51
N ASN A 19 18.56 -18.45 3.41
CA ASN A 19 18.19 -19.74 2.81
C ASN A 19 19.42 -20.50 2.29
N PHE A 20 20.37 -19.81 1.67
CA PHE A 20 21.62 -20.42 1.20
C PHE A 20 22.47 -20.97 2.36
N ILE A 21 22.61 -20.20 3.46
CA ILE A 21 23.31 -20.65 4.66
C ILE A 21 22.62 -21.87 5.26
N ASN A 22 21.28 -21.92 5.20
CA ASN A 22 20.51 -23.04 5.72
C ASN A 22 20.68 -24.31 4.87
N ASP A 23 20.53 -24.19 3.56
CA ASP A 23 20.68 -25.31 2.62
C ASP A 23 22.11 -25.86 2.62
N TYR A 24 23.11 -25.00 2.84
CA TYR A 24 24.50 -25.43 3.03
C TYR A 24 24.69 -26.28 4.30
N LYS A 25 23.95 -25.97 5.38
CA LYS A 25 23.99 -26.77 6.63
C LYS A 25 23.30 -28.13 6.48
N GLU A 26 22.29 -28.23 5.62
CA GLU A 26 21.55 -29.47 5.37
C GLU A 26 22.10 -30.32 4.19
N GLU A 27 23.31 -30.00 3.70
CA GLU A 27 23.96 -30.69 2.58
C GLU A 27 23.08 -30.83 1.33
N PHE A 28 22.19 -29.86 1.09
CA PHE A 28 21.26 -29.83 -0.06
C PHE A 28 20.33 -31.04 -0.16
N ARG A 29 20.03 -31.73 0.95
CA ARG A 29 19.14 -32.90 0.95
C ARG A 29 17.70 -32.53 0.63
N ASN A 30 17.24 -31.37 1.12
CA ASN A 30 15.95 -30.73 0.82
C ASN A 30 16.17 -29.21 0.65
N PRO A 31 16.50 -28.71 -0.55
CA PRO A 31 16.80 -27.29 -0.74
C PRO A 31 15.55 -26.42 -0.51
N HIS A 32 15.62 -25.55 0.50
CA HIS A 32 14.60 -24.56 0.82
C HIS A 32 14.77 -23.36 -0.12
N MET A 33 14.13 -23.46 -1.28
CA MET A 33 14.11 -22.38 -2.26
C MET A 33 13.32 -21.16 -1.76
N ILE A 34 13.71 -19.97 -2.24
CA ILE A 34 13.06 -18.69 -1.91
C ILE A 34 11.57 -18.73 -2.28
N VAL A 35 11.24 -19.37 -3.40
CA VAL A 35 9.88 -19.72 -3.79
C VAL A 35 9.87 -21.20 -4.21
N PRO A 36 8.93 -22.02 -3.72
CA PRO A 36 8.81 -23.42 -4.13
C PRO A 36 8.21 -23.49 -5.54
N ILE A 37 9.05 -23.26 -6.55
CA ILE A 37 8.72 -23.39 -7.97
C ILE A 37 9.26 -24.72 -8.47
N TRP A 38 8.44 -25.44 -9.23
CA TRP A 38 8.89 -26.67 -9.89
C TRP A 38 9.84 -26.34 -11.05
N PHE A 39 11.01 -26.99 -11.07
CA PHE A 39 11.98 -26.91 -12.16
C PHE A 39 12.01 -28.21 -12.97
N PRO A 40 12.21 -28.13 -14.30
CA PRO A 40 12.24 -29.31 -15.17
C PRO A 40 13.54 -30.14 -15.05
N TRP A 41 14.53 -29.71 -14.27
CA TRP A 41 15.82 -30.39 -14.07
C TRP A 41 16.04 -30.79 -12.60
N ASN A 42 16.88 -31.81 -12.39
CA ASN A 42 17.20 -32.31 -11.06
C ASN A 42 18.07 -31.30 -10.28
N ILE A 43 17.57 -30.85 -9.12
CA ILE A 43 18.13 -29.74 -8.33
C ILE A 43 19.28 -30.23 -7.41
N ASN A 44 19.46 -31.54 -7.28
CA ASN A 44 20.45 -32.14 -6.39
C ASN A 44 21.91 -31.87 -6.81
N GLU A 45 22.16 -31.43 -8.05
CA GLU A 45 23.50 -31.04 -8.49
C GLU A 45 23.76 -29.56 -8.21
N PHE A 46 24.91 -29.26 -7.58
CA PHE A 46 25.30 -27.91 -7.16
C PHE A 46 25.16 -26.84 -8.26
N TRP A 47 25.62 -27.12 -9.48
CA TRP A 47 25.55 -26.16 -10.58
C TRP A 47 24.12 -25.90 -11.08
N LYS A 48 23.25 -26.92 -11.04
CA LYS A 48 21.84 -26.80 -11.41
C LYS A 48 21.07 -26.04 -10.33
N TYR A 49 21.38 -26.28 -9.05
CA TYR A 49 20.87 -25.51 -7.92
C TYR A 49 21.29 -24.03 -7.99
N LEU A 50 22.57 -23.75 -8.22
CA LEU A 50 23.08 -22.38 -8.30
C LEU A 50 22.42 -21.60 -9.46
N GLY A 51 22.26 -22.25 -10.62
CA GLY A 51 21.53 -21.67 -11.76
C GLY A 51 20.07 -21.37 -11.43
N ALA A 52 19.37 -22.31 -10.77
CA ALA A 52 17.99 -22.12 -10.33
C ALA A 52 17.87 -20.97 -9.31
N LEU A 53 18.76 -20.91 -8.33
CA LEU A 53 18.81 -19.86 -7.32
C LEU A 53 19.08 -18.48 -7.94
N PHE A 54 20.01 -18.39 -8.90
CA PHE A 54 20.26 -17.16 -9.64
C PHE A 54 19.02 -16.69 -10.43
N CYS A 55 18.36 -17.62 -11.15
CA CYS A 55 17.11 -17.32 -11.84
C CYS A 55 16.01 -16.84 -10.87
N GLN A 56 15.87 -17.49 -9.70
CA GLN A 56 14.89 -17.08 -8.69
C GLN A 56 15.19 -15.69 -8.11
N ILE A 57 16.44 -15.39 -7.77
CA ILE A 57 16.83 -14.07 -7.27
C ILE A 57 16.49 -13.00 -8.31
N LEU A 58 16.81 -13.22 -9.59
CA LEU A 58 16.45 -12.28 -10.64
C LEU A 58 14.94 -12.07 -10.73
N LEU A 59 14.14 -13.15 -10.76
CA LEU A 59 12.69 -13.05 -10.87
C LEU A 59 12.06 -12.33 -9.68
N VAL A 60 12.42 -12.71 -8.46
CA VAL A 60 11.88 -12.13 -7.22
C VAL A 60 12.30 -10.66 -7.10
N THR A 61 13.57 -10.34 -7.37
CA THR A 61 14.09 -8.97 -7.28
C THR A 61 13.42 -8.06 -8.31
N ASN A 62 13.27 -8.50 -9.56
CA ASN A 62 12.59 -7.69 -10.60
C ASN A 62 11.12 -7.46 -10.27
N SER A 63 10.42 -8.50 -9.80
CA SER A 63 9.01 -8.38 -9.40
C SER A 63 8.83 -7.42 -8.22
N ALA A 64 9.70 -7.54 -7.21
CA ALA A 64 9.69 -6.68 -6.04
C ALA A 64 10.02 -5.22 -6.39
N MET A 65 10.96 -4.98 -7.32
CA MET A 65 11.28 -3.65 -7.83
C MET A 65 10.13 -3.02 -8.61
N TYR A 66 9.46 -3.80 -9.47
CA TYR A 66 8.29 -3.30 -10.20
C TYR A 66 7.19 -2.86 -9.22
N TYR A 67 6.88 -3.72 -8.25
CA TYR A 67 5.86 -3.44 -7.23
C TYR A 67 6.22 -2.21 -6.38
N SER A 68 7.46 -2.12 -5.88
CA SER A 68 7.90 -0.99 -5.06
C SER A 68 7.92 0.33 -5.83
N SER A 69 8.26 0.29 -7.12
CA SER A 69 8.20 1.45 -8.02
C SER A 69 6.75 1.92 -8.22
N SER A 70 5.82 1.00 -8.46
CA SER A 70 4.39 1.34 -8.57
C SER A 70 3.84 1.97 -7.29
N THR A 71 4.13 1.39 -6.12
CA THR A 71 3.70 1.92 -4.82
C THR A 71 4.33 3.28 -4.53
N SER A 72 5.61 3.46 -4.86
CA SER A 72 6.30 4.75 -4.70
C SER A 72 5.67 5.84 -5.55
N LEU A 73 5.29 5.52 -6.79
CA LEU A 73 4.63 6.45 -7.70
C LEU A 73 3.27 6.89 -7.15
N GLN A 74 2.43 5.95 -6.71
CA GLN A 74 1.12 6.25 -6.11
C GLN A 74 1.26 7.14 -4.87
N LEU A 75 2.23 6.82 -4.02
CA LEU A 75 2.54 7.60 -2.83
C LEU A 75 2.97 9.04 -3.18
N THR A 76 3.81 9.23 -4.19
CA THR A 76 4.21 10.57 -4.66
C THR A 76 3.01 11.37 -5.18
N PHE A 77 2.12 10.75 -5.97
CA PHE A 77 0.91 11.43 -6.44
C PHE A 77 0.00 11.84 -5.27
N ALA A 78 -0.21 10.95 -4.31
CA ALA A 78 -1.01 11.26 -3.13
C ALA A 78 -0.42 12.42 -2.32
N PHE A 79 0.91 12.43 -2.09
CA PHE A 79 1.58 13.56 -1.43
C PHE A 79 1.46 14.86 -2.23
N GLN A 80 1.56 14.80 -3.56
CA GLN A 80 1.42 15.97 -4.41
C GLN A 80 0.01 16.56 -4.33
N ILE A 81 -1.03 15.71 -4.40
CA ILE A 81 -2.43 16.13 -4.23
C ILE A 81 -2.63 16.73 -2.84
N SER A 82 -2.17 16.06 -1.79
CA SER A 82 -2.24 16.56 -0.42
C SER A 82 -1.51 17.91 -0.24
N SER A 83 -0.37 18.11 -0.90
CA SER A 83 0.37 19.37 -0.88
C SER A 83 -0.41 20.49 -1.59
N PHE A 84 -1.03 20.21 -2.74
CA PHE A 84 -1.88 21.18 -3.43
C PHE A 84 -3.12 21.56 -2.61
N LEU A 85 -3.73 20.60 -1.90
CA LEU A 85 -4.86 20.86 -1.00
C LEU A 85 -4.45 21.74 0.18
N LYS A 86 -3.30 21.48 0.81
CA LYS A 86 -2.76 22.34 1.88
C LYS A 86 -2.43 23.75 1.38
N ALA A 87 -1.85 23.88 0.19
CA ALA A 87 -1.56 25.17 -0.41
C ALA A 87 -2.86 25.95 -0.68
N LEU A 88 -3.89 25.27 -1.18
CA LEU A 88 -5.22 25.86 -1.40
C LEU A 88 -5.89 26.29 -0.09
N GLN A 89 -5.80 25.45 0.95
CA GLN A 89 -6.30 25.76 2.29
C GLN A 89 -5.63 27.03 2.84
N HIS A 90 -4.30 27.09 2.76
CA HIS A 90 -3.56 28.26 3.22
C HIS A 90 -3.91 29.53 2.43
N HIS A 91 -4.07 29.43 1.12
CA HIS A 91 -4.49 30.55 0.29
C HIS A 91 -5.90 31.03 0.64
N LEU A 92 -6.81 30.11 0.97
CA LEU A 92 -8.18 30.42 1.38
C LEU A 92 -8.22 31.14 2.73
N GLU A 93 -7.37 30.75 3.68
CA GLU A 93 -7.26 31.38 5.00
C GLU A 93 -6.59 32.77 4.96
N THR A 94 -5.61 32.96 4.06
CA THR A 94 -4.83 34.22 3.97
C THR A 94 -5.51 35.30 3.13
N HIS A 95 -6.05 34.93 1.96
CA HIS A 95 -6.64 35.89 1.01
C HIS A 95 -8.17 35.96 1.08
N GLY A 96 -8.81 35.08 1.86
CA GLY A 96 -10.26 34.97 1.94
C GLY A 96 -10.89 34.40 0.66
N PRO A 97 -12.23 34.25 0.64
CA PRO A 97 -12.95 33.57 -0.44
C PRO A 97 -13.11 34.45 -1.70
N ASN A 98 -12.77 35.74 -1.66
CA ASN A 98 -13.01 36.68 -2.77
C ASN A 98 -12.10 36.46 -4.00
N SER A 99 -11.08 35.59 -3.91
CA SER A 99 -10.19 35.32 -5.04
C SER A 99 -10.74 34.24 -5.99
N LYS A 100 -11.01 34.62 -7.24
CA LYS A 100 -11.43 33.68 -8.31
C LYS A 100 -10.42 32.58 -8.59
N THR A 101 -9.14 32.80 -8.29
CA THR A 101 -8.06 31.81 -8.53
C THR A 101 -8.21 30.57 -7.64
N VAL A 102 -8.74 30.71 -6.42
CA VAL A 102 -8.95 29.62 -5.46
C VAL A 102 -9.92 28.59 -6.04
N TYR A 103 -11.04 29.05 -6.60
CA TYR A 103 -12.05 28.18 -7.18
C TYR A 103 -11.55 27.48 -8.45
N GLN A 104 -10.74 28.17 -9.27
CA GLN A 104 -10.12 27.56 -10.43
C GLN A 104 -9.12 26.47 -10.03
N GLN A 105 -8.26 26.73 -9.04
CA GLN A 105 -7.32 25.75 -8.50
C GLN A 105 -8.04 24.54 -7.90
N HIS A 106 -9.09 24.77 -7.11
CA HIS A 106 -9.92 23.70 -6.56
C HIS A 106 -10.53 22.82 -7.66
N ALA A 107 -11.08 23.42 -8.72
CA ALA A 107 -11.63 22.68 -9.85
C ALA A 107 -10.56 21.83 -10.57
N THR A 108 -9.36 22.39 -10.78
CA THR A 108 -8.23 21.66 -11.37
C THR A 108 -7.79 20.49 -10.48
N ILE A 109 -7.74 20.67 -9.16
CA ILE A 109 -7.39 19.59 -8.22
C ILE A 109 -8.45 18.48 -8.27
N ILE A 110 -9.73 18.81 -8.33
CA ILE A 110 -10.80 17.81 -8.47
C ILE A 110 -10.68 17.05 -9.80
N GLN A 111 -10.35 17.73 -10.90
CA GLN A 111 -10.08 17.06 -12.18
C GLN A 111 -8.89 16.10 -12.07
N LEU A 112 -7.79 16.53 -11.44
CA LEU A 112 -6.62 15.70 -11.20
C LEU A 112 -6.96 14.45 -10.36
N ILE A 113 -7.77 14.59 -9.30
CA ILE A 113 -8.22 13.45 -8.49
C ILE A 113 -9.10 12.50 -9.30
N ASN A 114 -9.97 13.02 -10.18
CA ASN A 114 -10.79 12.18 -11.05
C ASN A 114 -9.96 11.42 -12.09
N GLU A 115 -8.95 12.05 -12.69
CA GLU A 115 -8.02 11.39 -13.61
C GLU A 115 -7.17 10.35 -12.88
N TYR A 116 -6.68 10.66 -11.68
CA TYR A 116 -5.98 9.73 -10.81
C TYR A 116 -6.84 8.49 -10.51
N ASN A 117 -8.10 8.70 -10.14
CA ASN A 117 -9.05 7.62 -9.91
C ASN A 117 -9.31 6.80 -11.18
N LEU A 118 -9.43 7.40 -12.35
CA LEU A 118 -9.65 6.67 -13.60
C LEU A 118 -8.50 5.70 -13.89
N ILE A 119 -7.25 6.13 -13.67
CA ILE A 119 -6.05 5.36 -13.99
C ILE A 119 -5.75 4.32 -12.90
N PHE A 120 -5.74 4.72 -11.62
CA PHE A 120 -5.21 3.88 -10.55
C PHE A 120 -6.27 3.15 -9.73
N SER A 121 -7.55 3.55 -9.76
CA SER A 121 -8.56 2.95 -8.86
C SER A 121 -8.72 1.44 -9.04
N GLY A 122 -8.63 0.94 -10.27
CA GLY A 122 -8.69 -0.49 -10.56
C GLY A 122 -7.50 -1.26 -9.99
N GLN A 123 -6.30 -0.70 -10.12
CA GLN A 123 -5.08 -1.29 -9.54
C GLN A 123 -5.16 -1.34 -8.02
N MET A 124 -5.53 -0.23 -7.37
CA MET A 124 -5.63 -0.16 -5.91
C MET A 124 -6.72 -1.10 -5.35
N TYR A 125 -7.82 -1.25 -6.09
CA TYR A 125 -8.88 -2.19 -5.71
C TYR A 125 -8.42 -3.65 -5.75
N LEU A 126 -7.72 -4.06 -6.82
CA LEU A 126 -7.14 -5.40 -6.90
C LEU A 126 -6.11 -5.64 -5.80
N GLU A 127 -5.32 -4.62 -5.48
CA GLU A 127 -4.33 -4.71 -4.41
C GLU A 127 -4.99 -5.00 -3.05
N ILE A 128 -6.08 -4.31 -2.70
CA ILE A 128 -6.82 -4.59 -1.45
C ILE A 128 -7.52 -5.96 -1.48
N LEU A 129 -7.94 -6.43 -2.65
CA LEU A 129 -8.54 -7.77 -2.75
C LEU A 129 -7.49 -8.88 -2.50
N ILE A 130 -6.26 -8.66 -2.95
CA ILE A 130 -5.15 -9.61 -2.82
C ILE A 130 -4.45 -9.48 -1.46
N SER A 131 -4.47 -8.29 -0.85
CA SER A 131 -3.78 -7.99 0.39
C SER A 131 -4.14 -8.88 1.59
N PRO A 132 -5.36 -9.42 1.79
CA PRO A 132 -5.59 -10.41 2.86
C PRO A 132 -5.04 -11.80 2.53
N LEU A 133 -4.97 -12.18 1.25
CA LEU A 133 -4.58 -13.55 0.85
C LEU A 133 -3.09 -13.81 1.09
N GLN A 134 -2.26 -12.82 0.79
CA GLN A 134 -0.81 -12.91 0.95
C GLN A 134 -0.38 -13.17 2.42
N PRO A 135 -0.70 -12.32 3.42
CA PRO A 135 -0.29 -12.51 4.80
C PRO A 135 -0.96 -13.72 5.46
N CYS A 136 -2.15 -14.13 5.01
CA CYS A 136 -2.75 -15.40 5.44
C CYS A 136 -1.89 -16.60 5.03
N GLY A 137 -1.44 -16.66 3.78
CA GLY A 137 -0.55 -17.73 3.30
C GLY A 137 0.80 -17.73 4.04
N PHE A 138 1.51 -16.60 4.04
CA PHE A 138 2.81 -16.49 4.71
C PHE A 138 2.72 -16.66 6.24
N GLY A 139 1.65 -16.17 6.86
CA GLY A 139 1.41 -16.30 8.30
C GLY A 139 1.16 -17.75 8.72
N THR A 140 0.45 -18.55 7.92
CA THR A 140 0.29 -19.99 8.20
C THR A 140 1.60 -20.76 8.07
N ALA A 141 2.37 -20.50 7.00
CA ALA A 141 3.70 -21.09 6.81
C ALA A 141 4.64 -20.73 7.96
N LEU A 142 4.55 -19.50 8.46
CA LEU A 142 5.30 -19.06 9.63
C LEU A 142 4.90 -19.84 10.90
N ILE A 143 3.60 -20.04 11.16
CA ILE A 143 3.13 -20.81 12.32
C ILE A 143 3.68 -22.26 12.27
N MET A 144 3.68 -22.88 11.09
CA MET A 144 4.24 -24.22 10.89
C MET A 144 5.76 -24.24 11.14
N ALA A 145 6.49 -23.31 10.53
CA ALA A 145 7.95 -23.21 10.70
C ALA A 145 8.37 -22.97 12.16
N LEU A 146 7.59 -22.20 12.93
CA LEU A 146 7.84 -21.99 14.36
C LEU A 146 7.63 -23.27 15.18
N LYS A 147 6.67 -24.12 14.81
CA LYS A 147 6.39 -25.39 15.49
C LYS A 147 7.48 -26.43 15.23
N GLU A 148 7.98 -26.49 13.99
CA GLU A 148 9.06 -27.40 13.58
C GLU A 148 10.45 -26.88 13.99
N ASN A 149 10.51 -25.65 14.55
CA ASN A 149 11.73 -24.93 14.90
C ASN A 149 12.66 -24.75 13.69
N ASP A 150 12.06 -24.54 12.52
CA ASP A 150 12.75 -24.41 11.26
C ASP A 150 13.49 -23.07 11.18
N PRO A 151 14.75 -23.07 10.74
CA PRO A 151 15.56 -21.86 10.58
C PRO A 151 14.98 -20.85 9.56
N SER A 152 14.08 -21.28 8.67
CA SER A 152 13.37 -20.42 7.71
C SER A 152 12.31 -19.49 8.35
N ALA A 153 11.98 -19.68 9.64
CA ALA A 153 11.02 -18.85 10.36
C ALA A 153 11.38 -17.35 10.34
N GLY A 154 12.68 -17.02 10.44
CA GLY A 154 13.16 -15.62 10.41
C GLY A 154 12.83 -14.90 9.11
N SER A 155 13.02 -15.56 7.95
CA SER A 155 12.67 -14.98 6.66
C SER A 155 11.15 -14.82 6.47
N LEU A 156 10.37 -15.79 6.95
CA LEU A 156 8.90 -15.75 6.86
C LEU A 156 8.30 -14.64 7.76
N LEU A 157 8.89 -14.40 8.94
CA LEU A 157 8.53 -13.27 9.80
C LEU A 157 8.72 -11.94 9.08
N LEU A 158 9.91 -11.73 8.51
CA LEU A 158 10.22 -10.51 7.76
C LEU A 158 9.29 -10.32 6.56
N ALA A 159 8.99 -11.40 5.82
CA ALA A 159 8.06 -11.38 4.70
C ALA A 159 6.66 -10.91 5.13
N THR A 160 6.14 -11.50 6.21
CA THR A 160 4.80 -11.22 6.73
C THR A 160 4.67 -9.76 7.17
N ILE A 161 5.68 -9.23 7.87
CA ILE A 161 5.71 -7.83 8.31
C ILE A 161 5.72 -6.87 7.11
N LEU A 162 6.54 -7.17 6.08
CA LEU A 162 6.62 -6.34 4.89
C LEU A 162 5.29 -6.28 4.13
N ILE A 163 4.62 -7.42 3.94
CA ILE A 163 3.33 -7.52 3.23
C ILE A 163 2.21 -6.77 3.98
N ILE A 164 2.18 -6.86 5.32
CA ILE A 164 1.23 -6.08 6.12
C ILE A 164 1.52 -4.58 5.96
N THR A 165 2.79 -4.19 5.96
CA THR A 165 3.21 -2.80 5.80
C THR A 165 2.82 -2.24 4.42
N THR A 166 2.97 -3.01 3.35
CA THR A 166 2.57 -2.56 2.00
C THR A 166 1.06 -2.37 1.90
N SER A 167 0.28 -3.27 2.52
CA SER A 167 -1.18 -3.17 2.61
C SER A 167 -1.64 -1.93 3.39
N PHE A 168 -0.90 -1.58 4.45
CA PHE A 168 -1.13 -0.35 5.21
C PHE A 168 -0.85 0.90 4.37
N VAL A 169 0.26 0.93 3.61
CA VAL A 169 0.61 2.07 2.75
C VAL A 169 -0.46 2.35 1.70
N VAL A 170 -1.12 1.30 1.21
CA VAL A 170 -2.25 1.41 0.29
C VAL A 170 -3.42 2.20 0.88
N CYS A 171 -3.80 1.88 2.11
CA CYS A 171 -4.89 2.60 2.77
C CYS A 171 -4.45 3.99 3.25
N PHE A 172 -3.16 4.14 3.58
CA PHE A 172 -2.57 5.41 4.02
C PHE A 172 -2.71 6.53 2.99
N TYR A 173 -2.37 6.28 1.72
CA TYR A 173 -2.46 7.37 0.74
C TYR A 173 -3.90 7.84 0.48
N GLY A 174 -4.88 6.93 0.55
CA GLY A 174 -6.30 7.26 0.39
C GLY A 174 -6.80 8.12 1.55
N GLN A 175 -6.42 7.73 2.77
CA GLN A 175 -6.74 8.46 3.98
C GLN A 175 -6.08 9.84 4.05
N GLU A 176 -4.81 9.96 3.65
CA GLU A 176 -4.10 11.24 3.67
C GLU A 176 -4.83 12.29 2.81
N VAL A 177 -5.20 11.93 1.57
CA VAL A 177 -5.94 12.82 0.68
C VAL A 177 -7.32 13.15 1.26
N SER A 178 -8.02 12.16 1.83
CA SER A 178 -9.31 12.36 2.49
C SER A 178 -9.23 13.39 3.62
N THR A 179 -8.21 13.24 4.48
CA THR A 179 -7.97 14.11 5.63
C THR A 179 -7.70 15.55 5.18
N GLN A 180 -6.89 15.75 4.13
CA GLN A 180 -6.64 17.10 3.61
C GLN A 180 -7.87 17.75 2.98
N MET A 181 -8.73 16.95 2.31
CA MET A 181 -10.01 17.45 1.80
C MET A 181 -10.96 17.89 2.92
N GLU A 182 -11.01 17.15 4.02
CA GLU A 182 -11.82 17.49 5.19
C GLU A 182 -11.29 18.74 5.93
N ASN A 183 -9.97 18.89 6.03
CA ASN A 183 -9.36 20.11 6.56
C ASN A 183 -9.72 21.32 5.70
N LEU A 184 -9.64 21.19 4.37
CA LEU A 184 -10.05 22.23 3.44
C LEU A 184 -11.54 22.58 3.58
N HIS A 185 -12.41 21.58 3.76
CA HIS A 185 -13.84 21.79 4.03
C HIS A 185 -14.05 22.63 5.30
N THR A 186 -13.35 22.26 6.38
CA THR A 186 -13.43 22.93 7.67
C THR A 186 -12.95 24.37 7.59
N SER A 187 -11.80 24.64 6.95
CA SER A 187 -11.31 26.01 6.75
C SER A 187 -12.25 26.84 5.88
N ALA A 188 -12.85 26.26 4.84
CA ALA A 188 -13.87 26.93 4.05
C ALA A 188 -15.10 27.29 4.90
N TYR A 189 -15.53 26.38 5.77
CA TYR A 189 -16.68 26.58 6.65
C TYR A 189 -16.47 27.66 7.71
N MET A 190 -15.26 27.74 8.27
CA MET A 190 -14.91 28.72 9.31
C MET A 190 -14.74 30.15 8.79
N ASN A 191 -14.69 30.37 7.47
CA ASN A 191 -14.65 31.72 6.90
C ASN A 191 -15.99 32.46 7.08
N CYS A 192 -15.96 33.80 7.08
CA CYS A 192 -17.15 34.68 7.19
C CYS A 192 -18.01 34.69 5.90
N TRP A 193 -18.37 33.53 5.36
CA TRP A 193 -19.10 33.35 4.10
C TRP A 193 -20.47 34.05 4.06
N TYR A 194 -21.05 34.33 5.23
CA TYR A 194 -22.32 35.02 5.40
C TYR A 194 -22.21 36.55 5.23
N GLU A 195 -21.01 37.11 5.29
CA GLU A 195 -20.73 38.53 5.02
C GLU A 195 -20.33 38.78 3.55
N GLU A 196 -19.96 37.72 2.84
CA GLU A 196 -19.48 37.81 1.46
C GLU A 196 -20.58 38.06 0.42
N LYS A 197 -20.15 38.58 -0.73
CA LYS A 197 -21.02 38.85 -1.89
C LYS A 197 -21.73 37.56 -2.37
N PRO A 198 -22.96 37.66 -2.92
CA PRO A 198 -23.74 36.49 -3.33
C PRO A 198 -23.04 35.61 -4.37
N GLU A 199 -22.22 36.19 -5.26
CA GLU A 199 -21.42 35.43 -6.23
C GLU A 199 -20.37 34.54 -5.55
N VAL A 200 -19.56 35.14 -4.67
CA VAL A 200 -18.51 34.44 -3.90
C VAL A 200 -19.12 33.39 -2.97
N ARG A 201 -20.25 33.72 -2.34
CA ARG A 201 -20.99 32.79 -1.47
C ARG A 201 -21.44 31.54 -2.23
N ARG A 202 -21.94 31.69 -3.47
CA ARG A 202 -22.35 30.56 -4.30
C ARG A 202 -21.17 29.65 -4.63
N ASP A 203 -20.04 30.24 -5.02
CA ASP A 203 -18.84 29.47 -5.41
C ASP A 203 -18.22 28.75 -4.19
N LEU A 204 -18.22 29.41 -3.02
CA LEU A 204 -17.82 28.78 -1.76
C LEU A 204 -18.75 27.65 -1.34
N LEU A 205 -20.07 27.81 -1.48
CA LEU A 205 -21.02 26.74 -1.21
C LEU A 205 -20.79 25.54 -2.13
N GLN A 206 -20.49 25.74 -3.42
CA GLN A 206 -20.14 24.66 -4.33
C GLN A 206 -18.87 23.93 -3.86
N MET A 207 -17.83 24.67 -3.47
CA MET A 207 -16.61 24.10 -2.90
C MET A 207 -16.91 23.29 -1.63
N MET A 208 -17.73 23.81 -0.71
CA MET A 208 -18.14 23.11 0.50
C MET A 208 -18.91 21.82 0.19
N ILE A 209 -19.84 21.84 -0.76
CA ILE A 209 -20.61 20.64 -1.16
C ILE A 209 -19.69 19.56 -1.73
N LEU A 210 -18.71 19.96 -2.56
CA LEU A 210 -17.75 19.04 -3.18
C LEU A 210 -16.72 18.51 -2.19
N THR A 211 -16.37 19.27 -1.16
CA THR A 211 -15.43 18.86 -0.11
C THR A 211 -16.11 18.11 1.04
N ARG A 212 -17.43 18.28 1.23
CA ARG A 212 -18.24 17.63 2.28
C ARG A 212 -18.29 16.12 2.13
N ASN A 213 -18.60 15.65 0.93
CA ASN A 213 -18.36 14.25 0.60
C ASN A 213 -16.91 14.23 0.22
N PRO A 214 -16.02 13.57 0.98
CA PRO A 214 -14.64 13.53 0.57
C PRO A 214 -14.69 12.86 -0.81
N THR A 215 -14.36 13.60 -1.85
CA THR A 215 -14.18 13.06 -3.20
C THR A 215 -12.88 12.29 -3.13
N VAL A 216 -12.94 11.19 -2.39
CA VAL A 216 -11.77 10.42 -2.00
C VAL A 216 -11.27 9.72 -3.23
N ILE A 217 -10.01 9.34 -3.16
CA ILE A 217 -9.53 8.22 -3.93
C ILE A 217 -10.51 7.08 -3.66
N ASN A 218 -11.24 6.64 -4.69
CA ASN A 218 -12.38 5.73 -4.56
C ASN A 218 -12.45 4.83 -5.80
N TYR A 219 -12.82 3.56 -5.60
CA TYR A 219 -13.12 2.66 -6.72
C TYR A 219 -14.62 2.64 -7.01
N ARG A 220 -14.98 3.09 -8.23
CA ARG A 220 -16.35 3.15 -8.76
C ARG A 220 -17.39 3.80 -7.83
N ARG A 221 -16.96 4.69 -6.93
CA ARG A 221 -17.79 5.33 -5.89
C ARG A 221 -18.42 4.38 -4.85
N CYS A 222 -18.06 3.11 -4.87
CA CYS A 222 -18.57 2.10 -3.93
C CYS A 222 -17.56 1.76 -2.85
N PHE A 223 -16.26 1.84 -3.16
CA PHE A 223 -15.20 1.39 -2.28
C PHE A 223 -14.24 2.53 -1.97
N HIS A 224 -13.99 2.74 -0.69
CA HIS A 224 -13.17 3.82 -0.15
C HIS A 224 -11.85 3.24 0.35
N PHE A 225 -10.76 3.96 0.11
CA PHE A 225 -9.43 3.57 0.58
C PHE A 225 -9.16 4.32 1.90
N ASP A 226 -9.58 3.73 3.02
CA ASP A 226 -9.51 4.32 4.35
C ASP A 226 -8.93 3.36 5.41
N TYR A 227 -8.61 3.89 6.59
CA TYR A 227 -8.13 3.06 7.71
C TYR A 227 -9.18 2.08 8.22
N ILE A 228 -10.46 2.35 8.02
CA ILE A 228 -11.55 1.46 8.39
C ILE A 228 -11.47 0.18 7.54
N THR A 229 -11.27 0.32 6.24
CA THR A 229 -11.06 -0.80 5.31
C THR A 229 -9.80 -1.59 5.66
N PHE A 230 -8.71 -0.91 6.03
CA PHE A 230 -7.52 -1.60 6.53
C PHE A 230 -7.81 -2.44 7.79
N ALA A 231 -8.55 -1.88 8.74
CA ALA A 231 -8.91 -2.57 9.97
C ALA A 231 -9.78 -3.82 9.71
N THR A 232 -10.73 -3.75 8.78
CA THR A 232 -11.55 -4.92 8.40
C THR A 232 -10.73 -6.01 7.73
N VAL A 233 -9.79 -5.64 6.85
CA VAL A 233 -8.83 -6.58 6.23
C VAL A 233 -7.96 -7.24 7.30
N MET A 234 -7.39 -6.46 8.23
CA MET A 234 -6.58 -6.98 9.33
C MET A 234 -7.35 -7.90 10.26
N GLN A 235 -8.61 -7.57 10.55
CA GLN A 235 -9.49 -8.44 11.33
C GLN A 235 -9.70 -9.79 10.62
N GLY A 236 -9.93 -9.77 9.30
CA GLY A 236 -10.05 -10.99 8.49
C GLY A 236 -8.79 -11.85 8.54
N ILE A 237 -7.61 -11.24 8.41
CA ILE A 237 -6.31 -11.93 8.52
C ILE A 237 -6.15 -12.57 9.90
N TYR A 238 -6.42 -11.82 10.97
CA TYR A 238 -6.32 -12.32 12.34
C TYR A 238 -7.25 -13.50 12.60
N SER A 239 -8.52 -13.40 12.19
CA SER A 239 -9.49 -14.50 12.35
C SER A 239 -9.05 -15.76 11.61
N TYR A 240 -8.53 -15.63 10.39
CA TYR A 240 -8.01 -16.76 9.63
C TYR A 240 -6.78 -17.39 10.28
N LEU A 241 -5.79 -16.59 10.66
CA LEU A 241 -4.56 -17.08 11.29
C LEU A 241 -4.84 -17.75 12.64
N SER A 242 -5.76 -17.20 13.44
CA SER A 242 -6.18 -17.80 14.72
C SER A 242 -6.85 -19.16 14.51
N MET A 243 -7.73 -19.28 13.51
CA MET A 243 -8.34 -20.55 13.15
C MET A 243 -7.30 -21.59 12.73
N MET A 244 -6.36 -21.20 11.86
CA MET A 244 -5.29 -22.09 11.40
C MET A 244 -4.35 -22.52 12.53
N ALA A 245 -3.98 -21.59 13.42
CA ALA A 245 -3.19 -21.92 14.61
C ALA A 245 -3.88 -22.99 15.46
N HIS A 246 -5.19 -22.84 15.71
CA HIS A 246 -5.96 -23.83 16.48
C HIS A 246 -6.00 -25.21 15.81
N PHE A 247 -6.10 -25.26 14.47
CA PHE A 247 -6.05 -26.54 13.74
C PHE A 247 -4.66 -27.19 13.78
N ILE A 248 -3.59 -26.39 13.80
CA ILE A 248 -2.21 -26.88 13.83
C ILE A 248 -1.83 -27.40 15.24
N ASP A 249 -2.39 -26.83 16.30
CA ASP A 249 -2.12 -27.26 17.69
C ASP A 249 -2.77 -28.61 18.04
N LYS A 250 -3.78 -29.03 17.27
CA LYS A 250 -4.54 -30.27 17.47
C LYS A 250 -3.89 -31.47 16.79
#